data_AF-A0A7V8R1Q0-F1
#
_entry.id   AF-A0A7V8R1Q0-F1
#
_cell.length_a   1.000
_cell.length_b   1.000
_cell.length_c   1.000
_cell.angle_alpha   90.00
_cell.angle_beta   90.00
_cell.angle_gamma   90.00
#
_symmetry.space_group_name_H-M   'P 1'
#
loop_
_entity.id
_entity.type
_entity.pdbx_description
1 polymer ?
#
loop_
_entity_poly.entity_id
_entity_poly.type
_entity_poly.pdbx_seq_one_letter_code
_entity_poly.pdbx_strand_id
1 'polypeptide(L)'
;MTEISNETRSVIVEREIPFPPEKIWRALTQPHLIADWLMKNDFVPVVDHRFKLSADWGSVDCQVLEVEPNKTLSYTWAAYDLESVVTWTLTPKGAGTQLRMEQSGFRPDQRQAYGGAKSGWQQFFAKLEQVLTRIE
;
A
#
# COMPACT_ATOMS: atom_id res chain seq x y z
N MET A 1 29.67 23.18 -1.04
CA MET A 1 28.89 21.98 -0.68
C MET A 1 27.53 22.15 -1.32
N THR A 2 27.29 21.46 -2.43
CA THR A 2 25.99 21.48 -3.10
C THR A 2 25.09 20.53 -2.33
N GLU A 3 24.06 21.05 -1.67
CA GLU A 3 22.96 20.21 -1.17
C GLU A 3 22.35 19.52 -2.40
N ILE A 4 22.65 18.24 -2.58
CA ILE A 4 21.91 17.40 -3.52
C ILE A 4 20.52 17.33 -2.91
N SER A 5 19.55 18.01 -3.52
CA SER A 5 18.16 17.93 -3.12
C SER A 5 17.73 16.46 -3.17
N ASN A 6 17.54 15.89 -1.99
CA ASN A 6 17.14 14.50 -1.76
C ASN A 6 15.63 14.30 -2.06
N GLU A 7 15.12 15.01 -3.07
CA GLU A 7 13.70 15.10 -3.38
C GLU A 7 13.20 13.79 -4.00
N THR A 8 12.66 12.92 -3.15
CA THR A 8 11.94 11.74 -3.59
C THR A 8 10.52 12.12 -4.04
N ARG A 9 9.99 11.39 -5.02
CA ARG A 9 8.62 11.53 -5.50
C ARG A 9 7.69 10.58 -4.75
N SER A 10 6.41 10.94 -4.70
CA SER A 10 5.33 10.08 -4.20
C SER A 10 4.33 9.74 -5.30
N VAL A 11 3.80 8.52 -5.25
CA VAL A 11 2.59 8.10 -5.96
C VAL A 11 1.45 8.13 -4.97
N ILE A 12 0.39 8.88 -5.27
CA ILE A 12 -0.79 8.99 -4.42
C ILE A 12 -2.00 8.47 -5.21
N VAL A 13 -2.78 7.61 -4.58
CA VAL A 13 -4.09 7.15 -5.08
C VAL A 13 -5.13 7.33 -3.98
N GLU A 14 -6.19 8.06 -4.30
CA GLU A 14 -7.29 8.35 -3.38
C GLU A 14 -8.62 7.92 -4.00
N ARG A 15 -9.46 7.29 -3.18
CA ARG A 15 -10.82 6.86 -3.54
C ARG A 15 -11.77 7.04 -2.37
N GLU A 16 -12.99 7.46 -2.67
CA GLU A 16 -14.10 7.32 -1.74
C GLU A 16 -14.70 5.93 -1.92
N ILE A 17 -14.66 5.14 -0.86
CA ILE A 17 -15.13 3.76 -0.87
C ILE A 17 -16.39 3.68 -0.01
N PRO A 18 -17.53 3.16 -0.53
CA PRO A 18 -18.81 3.11 0.19
C PRO A 18 -18.87 1.95 1.20
N PHE A 19 -17.79 1.77 1.97
CA PHE A 19 -17.67 0.75 3.02
C PHE A 19 -17.07 1.37 4.29
N PRO A 20 -17.43 0.85 5.47
CA PRO A 20 -16.90 1.35 6.73
C PRO A 20 -15.40 1.03 6.87
N PRO A 21 -14.63 1.84 7.63
CA PRO A 21 -13.20 1.67 7.79
C PRO A 21 -12.80 0.27 8.26
N GLU A 22 -13.59 -0.36 9.11
CA GLU A 22 -13.35 -1.70 9.66
C GLU A 22 -13.30 -2.77 8.55
N LYS A 23 -14.18 -2.64 7.54
CA LYS A 23 -14.22 -3.56 6.40
C LYS A 23 -12.99 -3.40 5.52
N ILE A 24 -12.60 -2.16 5.26
CA ILE A 24 -11.41 -1.83 4.47
C ILE A 24 -10.16 -2.29 5.22
N TRP A 25 -10.09 -2.04 6.53
CA TRP A 25 -8.98 -2.44 7.38
C TRP A 25 -8.74 -3.95 7.33
N ARG A 26 -9.80 -4.77 7.37
CA ARG A 26 -9.67 -6.22 7.20
C ARG A 26 -9.04 -6.58 5.87
N ALA A 27 -9.48 -5.97 4.77
CA ALA A 27 -8.90 -6.22 3.45
C ALA A 27 -7.42 -5.80 3.34
N LEU A 28 -7.01 -4.78 4.11
CA LEU A 28 -5.62 -4.30 4.17
C LEU A 28 -4.72 -5.10 5.11
N THR A 29 -5.27 -5.89 6.04
CA THR A 29 -4.50 -6.52 7.13
C THR A 29 -4.62 -8.04 7.23
N GLN A 30 -5.59 -8.65 6.54
CA GLN A 30 -5.75 -10.11 6.55
C GLN A 30 -5.02 -10.73 5.35
N PRO A 31 -4.05 -11.65 5.55
CA PRO A 31 -3.18 -12.13 4.47
C PRO A 31 -3.92 -12.72 3.26
N HIS A 32 -4.98 -13.48 3.51
CA HIS A 32 -5.79 -14.08 2.44
C HIS A 32 -6.52 -13.04 1.60
N LEU A 33 -6.98 -11.93 2.20
CA LEU A 33 -7.60 -10.83 1.47
C LEU A 33 -6.56 -9.99 0.73
N ILE A 34 -5.41 -9.72 1.34
CA ILE A 34 -4.28 -9.05 0.67
C ILE A 34 -3.85 -9.84 -0.57
N ALA A 35 -3.86 -11.17 -0.51
CA ALA A 35 -3.53 -12.02 -1.65
C ALA A 35 -4.52 -11.88 -2.83
N ASP A 36 -5.80 -11.58 -2.57
CA ASP A 36 -6.82 -11.45 -3.61
C ASP A 36 -6.69 -10.16 -4.43
N TRP A 37 -6.22 -9.06 -3.82
CA TRP A 37 -6.11 -7.77 -4.52
C TRP A 37 -4.69 -7.32 -4.81
N LEU A 38 -3.69 -7.76 -4.04
CA LEU A 38 -2.29 -7.39 -4.19
C LEU A 38 -1.45 -8.58 -4.66
N MET A 39 -0.91 -9.36 -3.72
CA MET A 39 0.04 -10.46 -3.93
C MET A 39 0.04 -11.43 -2.73
N LYS A 40 0.51 -12.67 -2.95
CA LYS A 40 0.71 -13.66 -1.88
C LYS A 40 1.65 -13.09 -0.80
N ASN A 41 1.29 -13.26 0.47
CA ASN A 41 2.00 -12.62 1.58
C ASN A 41 1.83 -13.39 2.89
N ASP A 42 2.71 -13.07 3.84
CA ASP A 42 2.72 -13.51 5.23
C ASP A 42 2.65 -12.31 6.20
N PHE A 43 1.85 -11.30 5.81
CA PHE A 43 1.67 -10.07 6.58
C PHE A 43 1.07 -10.35 7.97
N VAL A 44 1.55 -9.59 8.97
CA VAL A 44 0.97 -9.53 10.31
C VAL A 44 0.94 -8.06 10.74
N PRO A 45 -0.19 -7.53 11.26
CA PRO A 45 -0.31 -6.13 11.66
C PRO A 45 0.40 -5.86 13.00
N VAL A 46 1.71 -6.07 13.05
CA VAL A 46 2.57 -5.84 14.21
C VAL A 46 3.76 -5.01 13.75
N VAL A 47 4.02 -3.88 14.40
CA VAL A 47 5.18 -3.02 14.10
C VAL A 47 6.48 -3.83 14.17
N ASP A 48 7.40 -3.55 13.26
CA ASP A 48 8.67 -4.26 13.05
C ASP A 48 8.55 -5.68 12.49
N HIS A 49 7.34 -6.21 12.29
CA HIS A 49 7.17 -7.48 11.58
C HIS A 49 7.70 -7.37 10.15
N ARG A 50 8.56 -8.31 9.77
CA ARG A 50 9.07 -8.43 8.40
C ARG A 50 8.29 -9.49 7.66
N PHE A 51 7.87 -9.14 6.45
CA PHE A 51 7.05 -10.01 5.60
C PHE A 51 7.48 -9.84 4.14
N LYS A 52 6.98 -10.72 3.27
CA LYS A 52 7.23 -10.63 1.82
C LYS A 52 5.92 -10.55 1.05
N LEU A 53 5.91 -9.76 -0.02
CA LEU A 53 4.92 -9.86 -1.09
C LEU A 53 5.53 -10.67 -2.24
N SER A 54 4.92 -11.78 -2.62
CA SER A 54 5.47 -12.73 -3.60
C SER A 54 4.57 -12.85 -4.83
N ALA A 55 5.20 -12.85 -6.00
CA ALA A 55 4.58 -13.06 -7.30
C ALA A 55 5.49 -13.91 -8.20
N ASP A 56 4.99 -14.34 -9.37
CA ASP A 56 5.75 -15.22 -10.28
C ASP A 56 7.07 -14.60 -10.78
N TRP A 57 7.17 -13.27 -10.79
CA TRP A 57 8.35 -12.52 -11.21
C TRP A 57 9.35 -12.25 -10.07
N GLY A 58 9.03 -12.57 -8.82
CA GLY A 58 9.91 -12.35 -7.67
C GLY A 58 9.17 -11.95 -6.38
N SER A 59 9.89 -11.28 -5.48
CA SER A 59 9.34 -10.83 -4.20
C SER A 59 9.74 -9.40 -3.85
N VAL A 60 8.91 -8.76 -3.05
CA VAL A 60 9.18 -7.48 -2.37
C VAL A 60 9.42 -7.79 -0.90
N ASP A 61 10.50 -7.24 -0.34
CA ASP A 61 10.77 -7.28 1.10
C ASP A 61 10.10 -6.09 1.79
N CYS A 62 9.40 -6.36 2.88
CA CYS A 62 8.62 -5.37 3.61
C CYS A 62 8.86 -5.48 5.12
N GLN A 63 8.73 -4.34 5.82
CA GLN A 63 8.71 -4.23 7.26
C GLN A 63 7.56 -3.31 7.67
N VAL A 64 6.73 -3.73 8.61
CA VAL A 64 5.65 -2.91 9.17
C VAL A 64 6.25 -1.77 10.00
N LEU A 65 5.81 -0.54 9.73
CA LEU A 65 6.31 0.67 10.38
C LEU A 65 5.28 1.26 11.35
N GLU A 66 4.01 1.27 10.96
CA GLU A 66 2.93 1.84 11.77
C GLU A 66 1.65 1.02 11.62
N VAL A 67 0.96 0.82 12.74
CA VAL A 67 -0.35 0.15 12.78
C VAL A 67 -1.25 0.91 13.76
N GLU A 68 -2.16 1.72 13.22
CA GLU A 68 -3.27 2.30 13.96
C GLU A 68 -4.60 1.71 13.42
N PRO A 69 -5.23 0.78 14.17
CA PRO A 69 -6.42 0.09 13.71
C PRO A 69 -7.50 1.00 13.11
N ASN A 70 -7.96 0.63 11.91
CA ASN A 70 -8.99 1.30 11.13
C ASN A 70 -8.66 2.75 10.69
N LYS A 71 -7.40 3.18 10.81
CA LYS A 71 -6.98 4.56 10.53
C LYS A 71 -5.71 4.64 9.68
N THR A 72 -4.63 4.04 10.13
CA THR A 72 -3.31 4.19 9.47
C THR A 72 -2.56 2.87 9.47
N LEU A 73 -2.01 2.52 8.32
CA LEU A 73 -1.10 1.38 8.17
C LEU A 73 0.06 1.81 7.28
N SER A 74 1.30 1.63 7.74
CA SER A 74 2.46 1.87 6.89
C SER A 74 3.48 0.74 6.96
N TYR A 75 4.15 0.50 5.84
CA TYR A 75 5.19 -0.52 5.71
C TYR A 75 6.17 -0.16 4.59
N THR A 76 7.40 -0.66 4.71
CA THR A 76 8.41 -0.52 3.65
C THR A 76 8.05 -1.37 2.44
N TRP A 77 8.57 -0.97 1.28
CA TRP A 77 8.48 -1.69 0.03
C TRP A 77 9.85 -1.63 -0.65
N ALA A 78 10.61 -2.72 -0.49
CA ALA A 78 11.96 -2.87 -1.03
C ALA A 78 11.97 -3.95 -2.12
N ALA A 79 12.31 -3.57 -3.36
CA ALA A 79 12.45 -4.50 -4.47
C ALA A 79 13.51 -4.00 -5.45
N TYR A 80 14.47 -4.88 -5.78
CA TYR A 80 15.64 -4.52 -6.58
C TYR A 80 16.38 -3.31 -5.98
N ASP A 81 16.43 -2.18 -6.70
CA ASP A 81 17.08 -0.94 -6.27
C ASP A 81 16.08 0.11 -5.71
N LEU A 82 14.79 -0.24 -5.64
CA LEU A 82 13.76 0.62 -5.05
C LEU A 82 13.65 0.35 -3.55
N GLU A 83 13.81 1.41 -2.76
CA GLU A 83 13.41 1.48 -1.36
C GLU A 83 12.33 2.56 -1.23
N SER A 84 11.16 2.18 -0.73
CA SER A 84 10.01 3.08 -0.62
C SER A 84 9.18 2.74 0.61
N VAL A 85 8.24 3.62 0.96
CA VAL A 85 7.27 3.40 2.05
C VAL A 85 5.87 3.53 1.48
N VAL A 86 5.02 2.56 1.77
CA VAL A 86 3.59 2.61 1.48
C VAL A 86 2.86 2.98 2.76
N THR A 87 2.03 4.02 2.69
CA THR A 87 1.19 4.50 3.79
C THR A 87 -0.26 4.53 3.34
N TRP A 88 -1.12 3.86 4.10
CA TRP A 88 -2.56 3.90 3.99
C TRP A 88 -3.14 4.82 5.04
N THR A 89 -4.10 5.66 4.65
CA THR A 89 -4.89 6.51 5.54
C THR A 89 -6.37 6.28 5.26
N LEU A 90 -7.12 5.94 6.30
CA LEU A 90 -8.55 5.68 6.29
C LEU A 90 -9.23 6.82 7.06
N THR A 91 -9.98 7.66 6.36
CA THR A 91 -10.75 8.74 6.97
C THR A 91 -12.24 8.46 6.80
N PRO A 92 -12.99 8.21 7.89
CA PRO A 92 -14.44 8.05 7.81
C PRO A 92 -15.09 9.27 7.12
N LYS A 93 -15.97 9.03 6.14
CA LYS A 93 -16.65 10.07 5.37
C LYS A 93 -18.08 9.67 5.06
N GLY A 94 -19.04 10.27 5.76
CA GLY A 94 -20.46 9.92 5.62
C GLY A 94 -20.71 8.44 5.96
N ALA A 95 -21.30 7.69 5.04
CA ALA A 95 -21.55 6.25 5.19
C ALA A 95 -20.36 5.37 4.73
N GLY A 96 -19.26 5.96 4.25
CA GLY A 96 -18.09 5.24 3.73
C GLY A 96 -16.78 5.77 4.29
N THR A 97 -15.71 5.57 3.52
CA THR A 97 -14.35 5.93 3.92
C THR A 97 -13.61 6.57 2.74
N GLN A 98 -12.96 7.70 2.97
CA GLN A 98 -11.92 8.20 2.08
C GLN A 98 -10.66 7.36 2.33
N LEU A 99 -10.32 6.49 1.38
CA LEU A 99 -9.10 5.71 1.41
C LEU A 99 -8.02 6.42 0.59
N ARG A 100 -6.87 6.66 1.21
CA ARG A 100 -5.68 7.22 0.59
C ARG A 100 -4.54 6.22 0.71
N MET A 101 -3.86 5.95 -0.39
CA MET A 101 -2.58 5.28 -0.43
C MET A 101 -1.54 6.24 -0.97
N GLU A 102 -0.42 6.33 -0.27
CA GLU A 102 0.77 7.02 -0.74
C GLU A 102 1.96 6.06 -0.72
N GLN A 103 2.66 5.95 -1.84
CA GLN A 103 3.97 5.32 -1.89
C GLN A 103 5.04 6.39 -2.14
N SER A 104 5.91 6.64 -1.16
CA SER A 104 6.97 7.65 -1.20
C SER A 104 8.35 7.00 -1.22
N GLY A 105 9.37 7.73 -1.71
CA GLY A 105 10.76 7.24 -1.78
C GLY A 105 11.33 7.07 -3.20
N PHE A 106 10.55 7.37 -4.25
CA PHE A 106 11.01 7.24 -5.63
C PHE A 106 12.03 8.32 -5.99
N ARG A 107 13.29 7.94 -6.21
CA ARG A 107 14.33 8.89 -6.64
C ARG A 107 14.06 9.45 -8.05
N PRO A 108 14.57 10.64 -8.42
CA PRO A 108 14.31 11.26 -9.73
C PRO A 108 14.72 10.41 -10.95
N ASP A 109 15.78 9.61 -10.81
CA ASP A 109 16.31 8.67 -11.81
C ASP A 109 15.45 7.40 -11.97
N GLN A 110 14.67 7.02 -10.95
CA GLN A 110 13.80 5.83 -10.95
C GLN A 110 12.47 6.04 -11.70
N ARG A 111 12.52 6.59 -12.91
CA ARG A 111 11.32 6.95 -13.70
C ARG A 111 10.43 5.75 -14.02
N GLN A 112 11.03 4.60 -14.32
CA GLN A 112 10.29 3.38 -14.63
C GLN A 112 9.54 2.83 -13.41
N ALA A 113 10.21 2.75 -12.26
CA ALA A 113 9.58 2.29 -11.01
C ALA A 113 8.42 3.21 -10.62
N TYR A 114 8.62 4.53 -10.70
CA TYR A 114 7.57 5.52 -10.44
C TYR A 114 6.37 5.40 -11.39
N GLY A 115 6.62 5.25 -12.70
CA GLY A 115 5.57 5.05 -13.70
C GLY A 115 4.82 3.72 -13.50
N GLY A 116 5.56 2.64 -13.22
CA GLY A 116 4.99 1.33 -12.91
C GLY A 116 4.11 1.36 -11.67
N ALA A 117 4.55 2.02 -10.59
CA ALA A 117 3.77 2.19 -9.37
C ALA A 117 2.49 3.00 -9.63
N LYS A 118 2.56 4.09 -10.40
CA LYS A 118 1.36 4.86 -10.80
C LYS A 118 0.30 4.00 -11.46
N SER A 119 0.68 3.18 -12.44
CA SER A 119 -0.26 2.32 -13.16
C SER A 119 -0.68 1.11 -12.33
N GLY A 120 0.23 0.51 -11.56
CA GLY A 120 -0.03 -0.68 -10.74
C GLY A 120 -1.02 -0.39 -9.61
N TRP A 121 -0.84 0.71 -8.89
CA TRP A 121 -1.75 1.07 -7.79
C TRP A 121 -3.18 1.35 -8.24
N GLN A 122 -3.40 1.89 -9.44
CA GLN A 122 -4.76 2.02 -9.98
C GLN A 122 -5.43 0.64 -10.17
N GLN A 123 -4.68 -0.35 -10.64
CA GLN A 123 -5.19 -1.72 -10.82
C GLN A 123 -5.43 -2.42 -9.47
N PHE A 124 -4.51 -2.25 -8.50
CA PHE A 124 -4.67 -2.82 -7.17
C PHE A 124 -5.87 -2.22 -6.42
N PHE A 125 -6.12 -0.91 -6.55
CA PHE A 125 -7.34 -0.29 -6.00
C PHE A 125 -8.60 -0.87 -6.62
N ALA A 126 -8.64 -1.03 -7.96
CA ALA A 126 -9.79 -1.63 -8.62
C ALA A 126 -10.06 -3.08 -8.15
N LYS A 127 -9.00 -3.88 -7.91
CA LYS A 127 -9.14 -5.22 -7.33
C LYS A 127 -9.58 -5.19 -5.86
N LEU A 128 -9.04 -4.26 -5.06
CA LEU A 128 -9.43 -4.07 -3.67
C LEU A 128 -10.93 -3.76 -3.57
N GLU A 129 -11.44 -2.85 -4.38
CA GLU A 129 -12.87 -2.53 -4.44
C GLU A 129 -13.71 -3.77 -4.80
N GLN A 130 -13.24 -4.62 -5.72
CA GLN A 130 -13.91 -5.89 -6.02
C GLN A 130 -13.90 -6.86 -4.83
N VAL A 131 -12.79 -6.98 -4.10
CA VAL A 131 -12.71 -7.81 -2.88
C VAL A 131 -13.70 -7.30 -1.83
N LEU A 132 -13.79 -5.98 -1.64
CA LEU A 132 -14.69 -5.36 -0.67
C LEU A 132 -16.17 -5.60 -0.96
N THR A 133 -16.55 -5.83 -2.22
CA THR A 133 -17.94 -6.22 -2.57
C THR A 133 -18.28 -7.67 -2.24
N ARG A 134 -17.28 -8.54 -2.05
CA ARG A 134 -17.45 -9.99 -1.86
C ARG A 134 -17.30 -10.44 -0.41
N ILE A 135 -16.57 -9.67 0.39
CA ILE A 135 -16.41 -9.96 1.82
C ILE A 135 -17.52 -9.31 2.63
N GLU A 136 -17.91 -9.93 3.74
CA GLU A 136 -18.87 -9.37 4.69
C GLU A 136 -18.18 -8.41 5.66
#